data_AF-A0A560CI41-F1
#
_entry.id   AF-A0A560CI41-F1
#
_cell.length_a   1.000
_cell.length_b   1.000
_cell.length_c   1.000
_cell.angle_alpha   90.00
_cell.angle_beta   90.00
_cell.angle_gamma   90.00
#
_symmetry.space_group_name_H-M   'P 1'
#
loop_
_entity.id
_entity.type
_entity.pdbx_description
1 polymer ?
#
loop_
_entity_poly.entity_id
_entity_poly.type
_entity_poly.pdbx_seq_one_letter_code
_entity_poly.pdbx_strand_id
1 'polypeptide(L)'
;MLDKVSVPRALDRPHRLIAALLAADEARREKRARAADPSALDASTFDTPIERRRLRILNCLFLALERAGGKPSLNRDGRDVRVEVGQSSVPIVLERIAASPRTRPCSPTPRTTARLELTIAGDGGSGHVWRNADGTPIEAHAGPIAAAIVFEGEVRHRRSAERLHAWLVERRAEREKA
;
A
#
# COMPACT_ATOMS: atom_id res chain seq x y z
N MET A 1 -3.15 -2.14 -20.28
CA MET A 1 -3.73 -0.93 -19.64
C MET A 1 -3.09 -0.58 -18.28
N LEU A 2 -2.09 -1.33 -17.80
CA LEU A 2 -1.25 -1.00 -16.62
C LEU A 2 0.15 -0.49 -17.01
N ASP A 3 0.39 -0.36 -18.32
CA ASP A 3 1.62 0.00 -19.00
C ASP A 3 1.93 1.51 -18.96
N LYS A 4 0.93 2.35 -18.67
CA LYS A 4 1.06 3.82 -18.56
C LYS A 4 0.66 4.33 -17.19
N VAL A 5 1.23 3.74 -16.14
CA VAL A 5 1.03 4.20 -14.75
C VAL A 5 2.22 5.07 -14.36
N SER A 6 1.98 6.37 -14.18
CA SER A 6 2.98 7.35 -13.76
C SER A 6 2.53 8.03 -12.47
N VAL A 7 3.44 8.17 -11.50
CA VAL A 7 3.15 8.83 -10.23
C VAL A 7 3.26 10.34 -10.43
N PRO A 8 2.16 11.10 -10.29
CA PRO A 8 2.21 12.55 -10.46
C PRO A 8 3.01 13.21 -9.33
N ARG A 9 3.66 14.34 -9.65
CA ARG A 9 4.42 15.10 -8.66
C ARG A 9 3.52 15.76 -7.62
N ALA A 10 2.30 16.13 -8.00
CA ALA A 10 1.27 16.73 -7.15
C ALA A 10 0.04 15.82 -7.00
N LEU A 11 -0.74 16.02 -5.94
CA LEU A 11 -1.98 15.29 -5.64
C LEU A 11 -3.21 16.07 -6.12
N ASP A 12 -3.21 16.50 -7.38
CA ASP A 12 -4.27 17.39 -7.91
C ASP A 12 -5.62 16.66 -8.08
N ARG A 13 -5.58 15.34 -8.31
CA ARG A 13 -6.76 14.48 -8.43
C ARG A 13 -6.61 13.27 -7.51
N PRO A 14 -6.87 13.42 -6.20
CA PRO A 14 -6.77 12.32 -5.27
C PRO A 14 -7.92 11.32 -5.47
N HIS A 15 -7.59 10.04 -5.36
CA HIS A 15 -8.56 8.97 -5.19
C HIS A 15 -9.43 9.24 -3.96
N ARG A 16 -10.72 8.91 -4.02
CA ARG A 16 -11.72 9.18 -2.96
C ARG A 16 -11.25 8.81 -1.55
N LEU A 17 -10.57 7.68 -1.40
CA LEU A 17 -10.06 7.24 -0.09
C LEU A 17 -8.88 8.10 0.40
N ILE A 18 -8.00 8.53 -0.50
CA ILE A 18 -6.88 9.43 -0.16
C ILE A 18 -7.43 10.83 0.16
N ALA A 19 -8.44 11.29 -0.58
CA ALA A 19 -9.12 12.55 -0.30
C ALA A 19 -9.78 12.54 1.09
N ALA A 20 -10.50 11.46 1.44
CA ALA A 20 -11.12 11.30 2.75
C ALA A 20 -10.07 11.29 3.89
N LEU A 21 -8.94 10.62 3.66
CA LEU A 21 -7.84 10.56 4.63
C LEU A 21 -7.15 11.93 4.84
N LEU A 22 -6.96 12.70 3.77
CA LEU A 22 -6.44 14.07 3.86
C LEU A 22 -7.43 15.00 4.57
N ALA A 23 -8.74 14.89 4.29
CA ALA A 23 -9.76 15.66 4.97
C ALA A 23 -9.82 15.35 6.48
N ALA A 24 -9.66 14.07 6.85
CA ALA A 24 -9.58 13.66 8.25
C ALA A 24 -8.31 14.15 8.97
N ASP A 25 -7.19 14.31 8.24
CA ASP A 25 -5.97 14.92 8.77
C ASP A 25 -6.11 16.43 8.96
N GLU A 26 -6.76 17.14 8.01
CA GLU A 26 -7.08 18.56 8.15
C GLU A 26 -8.01 18.82 9.33
N ALA A 27 -9.07 18.02 9.50
CA ALA A 27 -9.97 18.14 10.64
C ALA A 27 -9.23 17.95 11.99
N ARG A 28 -8.25 17.03 12.04
CA ARG A 28 -7.38 16.87 13.22
C ARG A 28 -6.50 18.10 13.44
N ARG A 29 -5.95 18.69 12.38
CA ARG A 29 -5.14 19.91 12.45
C ARG A 29 -5.96 21.09 12.99
N GLU A 30 -7.17 21.31 12.47
CA GLU A 30 -8.06 22.36 12.93
C GLU A 30 -8.47 22.17 14.40
N LYS A 31 -8.84 20.93 14.77
CA LYS A 31 -9.16 20.60 16.16
C LYS A 31 -7.98 20.89 17.09
N ARG A 32 -6.77 20.54 16.69
CA ARG A 32 -5.54 20.81 17.43
C ARG A 32 -5.29 22.31 17.58
N ALA A 33 -5.49 23.08 16.52
CA ALA A 33 -5.32 24.54 16.53
C ALA A 33 -6.33 25.26 17.44
N ARG A 34 -7.53 24.69 17.60
CA ARG A 34 -8.60 25.25 18.46
C ARG A 34 -8.54 24.77 19.92
N ALA A 35 -7.76 23.73 20.22
CA ALA A 35 -7.70 23.14 21.56
C ALA A 35 -6.79 23.95 22.49
N ALA A 36 -7.25 24.19 23.73
CA ALA A 36 -6.44 24.84 24.77
C ALA A 36 -5.30 23.92 25.27
N ASP A 37 -5.51 22.60 25.26
CA ASP A 37 -4.48 21.59 25.53
C ASP A 37 -4.46 20.55 24.39
N PRO A 38 -3.50 20.66 23.44
CA PRO A 38 -3.47 19.80 22.27
C PRO A 38 -2.96 18.39 22.59
N SER A 39 -3.83 17.38 22.41
CA SER A 39 -3.44 15.98 22.57
C SER A 39 -2.43 15.54 21.50
N ALA A 40 -1.46 14.70 21.88
CA ALA A 40 -0.55 14.05 20.94
C ALA A 40 -1.28 13.17 19.90
N LEU A 41 -2.49 12.70 20.21
CA LEU A 41 -3.34 11.93 19.27
C LEU A 41 -3.90 12.79 18.12
N ASP A 42 -3.95 14.11 18.29
CA ASP A 42 -4.39 15.06 17.27
C ASP A 42 -3.22 15.54 16.37
N ALA A 43 -2.05 14.91 16.48
CA ALA A 43 -0.91 15.23 15.63
C ALA A 43 -1.16 14.87 14.15
N SER A 44 -0.83 15.80 13.24
CA SER A 44 -0.85 15.58 11.80
C SER A 44 0.11 14.44 11.43
N THR A 45 -0.40 13.48 10.66
CA THR A 45 0.34 12.27 10.31
C THR A 45 1.03 12.41 8.94
N PHE A 46 0.50 13.24 8.05
CA PHE A 46 0.90 13.27 6.64
C PHE A 46 1.72 14.48 6.22
N ASP A 47 2.17 15.31 7.16
CA ASP A 47 2.93 16.53 6.85
C ASP A 47 4.40 16.29 6.47
N THR A 48 4.97 15.13 6.81
CA THR A 48 6.37 14.87 6.47
C THR A 48 6.54 14.61 4.96
N PRO A 49 7.66 15.06 4.34
CA PRO A 49 7.87 14.91 2.89
C PRO A 49 7.78 13.46 2.38
N ILE A 50 8.16 12.50 3.21
CA ILE A 50 8.09 11.06 2.90
C ILE A 50 6.67 10.52 3.00
N GLU A 51 5.85 10.97 3.95
CA GLU A 51 4.43 10.59 3.99
C GLU A 51 3.68 11.19 2.79
N ARG A 52 4.00 12.42 2.37
CA ARG A 52 3.48 12.99 1.11
C ARG A 52 3.91 12.19 -0.12
N ARG A 53 5.16 11.70 -0.15
CA ARG A 53 5.66 10.80 -1.20
C ARG A 53 4.90 9.47 -1.20
N ARG A 54 4.71 8.88 -0.03
CA ARG A 54 3.95 7.64 0.18
C ARG A 54 2.50 7.77 -0.30
N LEU A 55 1.81 8.85 0.06
CA LEU A 55 0.45 9.12 -0.39
C LEU A 55 0.35 9.28 -1.90
N ARG A 56 1.34 9.90 -2.56
CA ARG A 56 1.39 9.99 -4.04
C ARG A 56 1.49 8.63 -4.70
N ILE A 57 2.34 7.75 -4.17
CA ILE A 57 2.49 6.37 -4.68
C ILE A 57 1.16 5.62 -4.50
N LEU A 58 0.57 5.65 -3.30
CA LEU A 58 -0.70 4.99 -3.03
C LEU A 58 -1.83 5.53 -3.90
N ASN A 59 -1.91 6.84 -4.08
CA ASN A 59 -2.89 7.48 -4.95
C ASN A 59 -2.81 6.96 -6.39
N CYS A 60 -1.59 6.92 -6.94
CA CYS A 60 -1.34 6.43 -8.29
C CYS A 60 -1.74 4.94 -8.43
N LEU A 61 -1.36 4.11 -7.46
CA LEU A 61 -1.71 2.70 -7.44
C LEU A 61 -3.22 2.49 -7.35
N PHE A 62 -3.92 3.20 -6.47
CA PHE A 62 -5.38 3.07 -6.34
C PHE A 62 -6.12 3.43 -7.62
N LEU A 63 -5.74 4.53 -8.26
CA LEU A 63 -6.32 4.92 -9.54
C LEU A 63 -6.04 3.88 -10.64
N ALA A 64 -4.84 3.31 -10.68
CA ALA A 64 -4.49 2.27 -11.64
C ALA A 64 -5.27 0.96 -11.38
N LEU A 65 -5.43 0.58 -10.12
CA LEU A 65 -6.10 -0.64 -9.70
C LEU A 65 -7.61 -0.56 -9.86
N GLU A 66 -8.25 0.57 -9.55
CA GLU A 66 -9.68 0.80 -9.84
C GLU A 66 -9.97 0.65 -11.33
N ARG A 67 -9.09 1.17 -12.20
CA ARG A 67 -9.21 0.99 -13.65
C ARG A 67 -9.06 -0.47 -14.09
N ALA A 68 -8.33 -1.27 -13.33
CA ALA A 68 -8.17 -2.70 -13.56
C ALA A 68 -9.29 -3.54 -12.90
N GLY A 69 -10.31 -2.91 -12.31
CA GLY A 69 -11.42 -3.60 -11.63
C GLY A 69 -11.14 -3.99 -10.18
N GLY A 70 -10.00 -3.60 -9.63
CA GLY A 70 -9.68 -3.78 -8.22
C GLY A 70 -10.40 -2.77 -7.32
N LYS A 71 -10.66 -3.15 -6.06
CA LYS A 71 -11.25 -2.26 -5.06
C LYS A 71 -10.24 -2.01 -3.94
N PRO A 72 -9.53 -0.88 -3.95
CA PRO A 72 -8.64 -0.53 -2.85
C PRO A 72 -9.46 -0.19 -1.59
N SER A 73 -8.89 -0.50 -0.44
CA SER A 73 -9.38 -0.16 0.89
C SER A 73 -8.20 0.26 1.77
N LEU A 74 -8.46 1.16 2.71
CA LEU A 74 -7.46 1.66 3.64
C LEU A 74 -8.05 1.80 5.03
N ASN A 75 -7.23 1.59 6.06
CA ASN A 75 -7.61 1.89 7.43
C ASN A 75 -7.55 3.39 7.73
N ARG A 76 -8.11 3.81 8.87
CA ARG A 76 -8.15 5.22 9.30
C ARG A 76 -6.77 5.89 9.34
N ASP A 77 -5.73 5.12 9.66
CA ASP A 77 -4.35 5.60 9.78
C ASP A 77 -3.60 5.62 8.44
N GLY A 78 -4.22 5.10 7.37
CA GLY A 78 -3.62 4.98 6.04
C GLY A 78 -2.41 4.04 5.98
N ARG A 79 -2.23 3.15 6.96
CA ARG A 79 -1.09 2.23 7.09
C ARG A 79 -1.39 0.83 6.55
N ASP A 80 -2.52 0.29 6.96
CA ASP A 80 -3.02 -0.98 6.44
C ASP A 80 -3.77 -0.70 5.14
N VAL A 81 -3.15 -1.11 4.04
CA VAL A 81 -3.69 -0.96 2.69
C VAL A 81 -4.01 -2.34 2.15
N ARG A 82 -5.24 -2.52 1.69
CA ARG A 82 -5.69 -3.76 1.07
C ARG A 82 -6.32 -3.48 -0.27
N VAL A 83 -6.13 -4.37 -1.22
CA VAL A 83 -6.76 -4.27 -2.54
C VAL A 83 -7.51 -5.55 -2.80
N GLU A 84 -8.81 -5.44 -3.04
CA GLU A 84 -9.61 -6.57 -3.50
C GLU A 84 -9.46 -6.71 -5.01
N VAL A 85 -9.16 -7.91 -5.46
CA VAL A 85 -9.09 -8.31 -6.87
C VAL A 85 -9.97 -9.54 -7.00
N GLY A 86 -11.08 -9.42 -7.73
CA GLY A 86 -12.10 -10.46 -7.79
C GLY A 86 -12.71 -10.74 -6.40
N GLN A 87 -12.48 -11.95 -5.87
CA GLN A 87 -12.91 -12.37 -4.52
C GLN A 87 -11.74 -12.51 -3.54
N SER A 88 -10.56 -12.00 -3.87
CA SER A 88 -9.38 -12.08 -3.02
C SER A 88 -8.92 -10.71 -2.56
N SER A 89 -8.46 -10.61 -1.32
CA SER A 89 -7.84 -9.40 -0.78
C SER A 89 -6.32 -9.56 -0.76
N VAL A 90 -5.59 -8.57 -1.27
CA VAL A 90 -4.12 -8.52 -1.27
C VAL A 90 -3.67 -7.42 -0.30
N PRO A 91 -2.95 -7.75 0.79
CA PRO A 91 -2.39 -6.76 1.69
C PRO A 91 -1.13 -6.14 1.08
N ILE A 92 -1.04 -4.82 1.18
CA ILE A 92 0.08 -4.01 0.68
C ILE A 92 0.61 -3.20 1.85
N VAL A 93 1.92 -3.26 2.06
CA VAL A 93 2.61 -2.48 3.08
C VAL A 93 3.57 -1.54 2.38
N LEU A 94 3.42 -0.24 2.61
CA LEU A 94 4.36 0.77 2.12
C LEU A 94 4.92 1.53 3.32
N GLU A 95 6.14 1.20 3.70
CA GLU A 95 6.76 1.68 4.94
C GLU A 95 8.09 2.38 4.72
N ARG A 96 8.46 3.21 5.69
CA ARG A 96 9.76 3.88 5.75
C ARG A 96 10.78 2.90 6.32
N ILE A 97 11.87 2.71 5.59
CA ILE A 97 13.05 2.00 6.08
C ILE A 97 14.10 3.02 6.52
N ALA A 98 14.62 2.83 7.74
CA ALA A 98 15.77 3.56 8.23
C ALA A 98 16.94 3.34 7.27
N ALA A 99 17.57 4.41 6.80
CA ALA A 99 18.80 4.27 6.02
C ALA A 99 19.82 3.54 6.90
N SER A 100 20.25 2.35 6.49
CA SER A 100 21.33 1.64 7.17
C SER A 100 22.52 2.59 7.30
N PRO A 101 23.07 2.79 8.52
CA PRO A 101 24.24 3.64 8.69
C PRO A 101 25.40 2.93 7.99
N ARG A 102 25.73 3.38 6.77
CA ARG A 102 26.96 2.94 6.12
C ARG A 102 28.11 3.47 6.97
N THR A 103 28.83 2.56 7.62
CA THR A 103 30.09 2.80 8.32
C THR A 103 31.15 3.26 7.31
N ARG A 104 31.18 4.55 6.98
CA ARG A 104 32.35 5.23 6.42
C ARG A 104 32.39 6.68 6.94
N PRO A 105 33.38 7.05 7.76
CA PRO A 105 33.55 8.41 8.23
C PRO A 105 34.34 9.20 7.18
N CYS A 106 33.71 9.57 6.05
CA CYS A 106 34.18 10.69 5.20
C CYS A 106 33.20 10.94 4.06
N SER A 107 32.17 11.75 4.29
CA SER A 107 31.45 12.48 3.23
C SER A 107 30.61 13.57 3.88
N PRO A 108 30.64 14.82 3.37
CA PRO A 108 29.83 15.89 3.92
C PRO A 108 28.35 15.61 3.59
N THR A 109 27.60 15.24 4.62
CA THR A 109 26.14 15.08 4.66
C THR A 109 25.51 14.28 3.50
N PRO A 110 25.26 12.97 3.68
CA PRO A 110 24.23 12.36 2.86
C PRO A 110 22.91 12.97 3.32
N ARG A 111 22.26 13.80 2.47
CA ARG A 111 20.82 14.05 2.56
C ARG A 111 20.18 12.71 2.83
N THR A 112 19.65 12.50 4.03
CA THR A 112 19.06 11.22 4.43
C THR A 112 17.80 11.06 3.58
N THR A 113 17.96 10.48 2.39
CA THR A 113 16.85 10.18 1.49
C THR A 113 16.09 9.06 2.16
N ALA A 114 15.09 9.44 2.96
CA ALA A 114 14.26 8.50 3.66
C ALA A 114 13.75 7.46 2.64
N ARG A 115 14.10 6.20 2.87
CA ARG A 115 13.86 5.10 1.92
C ARG A 115 12.45 4.58 2.19
N LEU A 116 11.71 4.33 1.11
CA LEU A 116 10.44 3.61 1.16
C LEU A 116 10.69 2.19 0.68
N GLU A 117 9.94 1.26 1.23
CA GLU A 117 9.81 -0.11 0.75
C GLU A 117 8.34 -0.42 0.57
N LEU A 118 8.00 -0.98 -0.60
CA LEU A 118 6.69 -1.53 -0.88
C LEU A 118 6.79 -3.05 -0.84
N THR A 119 5.97 -3.67 -0.01
CA THR A 119 5.88 -5.11 0.15
C THR A 119 4.46 -5.57 -0.17
N ILE A 120 4.36 -6.55 -1.06
CA ILE A 120 3.13 -7.30 -1.34
C ILE A 120 3.35 -8.68 -0.77
N ALA A 121 2.54 -9.05 0.23
CA ALA A 121 2.59 -10.41 0.75
C ALA A 121 1.88 -11.33 -0.25
N GLY A 122 2.64 -12.19 -0.91
CA GLY A 122 2.07 -13.23 -1.75
C GLY A 122 1.77 -14.49 -0.96
N ASP A 123 1.04 -15.39 -1.61
CA ASP A 123 0.54 -16.60 -0.96
C ASP A 123 1.62 -17.69 -0.88
N GLY A 124 1.86 -18.26 0.31
CA GLY A 124 2.86 -19.32 0.50
C GLY A 124 4.31 -18.84 0.67
N GLY A 125 4.53 -17.58 1.07
CA GLY A 125 5.86 -17.05 1.39
C GLY A 125 6.61 -16.41 0.22
N SER A 126 6.07 -16.52 -1.01
CA SER A 126 6.55 -15.76 -2.17
C SER A 126 5.95 -14.36 -2.16
N GLY A 127 6.62 -13.40 -1.54
CA GLY A 127 6.23 -11.98 -1.58
C GLY A 127 7.01 -11.19 -2.62
N HIS A 128 6.48 -10.05 -3.02
CA HIS A 128 7.22 -9.09 -3.83
C HIS A 128 7.64 -7.88 -2.99
N VAL A 129 8.90 -7.45 -3.15
CA VAL A 129 9.46 -6.31 -2.43
C VAL A 129 10.12 -5.35 -3.41
N TRP A 130 9.69 -4.09 -3.39
CA TRP A 130 10.32 -3.00 -4.14
C TRP A 130 10.93 -1.98 -3.17
N ARG A 131 12.20 -1.65 -3.42
CA ARG A 131 12.96 -0.66 -2.64
C ARG A 131 13.46 0.45 -3.56
N ASN A 132 13.78 1.60 -2.98
CA ASN A 132 14.61 2.58 -3.69
C ASN A 132 16.01 1.98 -3.88
N ALA A 133 16.26 1.37 -5.05
CA ALA A 133 17.58 0.93 -5.47
C ALA A 133 18.39 2.12 -5.99
N ASP A 134 19.72 1.99 -6.04
CA ASP A 134 20.64 3.06 -6.45
C ASP A 134 20.38 3.46 -7.92
N GLY A 135 19.53 4.47 -8.13
CA GLY A 135 19.23 5.07 -9.43
C GLY A 135 17.76 5.05 -9.85
N THR A 136 16.96 4.10 -9.36
CA THR A 136 15.55 3.96 -9.80
C THR A 136 14.58 4.15 -8.63
N PRO A 137 13.74 5.20 -8.66
CA PRO A 137 12.74 5.42 -7.61
C PRO A 137 11.63 4.37 -7.68
N ILE A 138 10.99 4.07 -6.55
CA ILE A 138 9.83 3.16 -6.50
C ILE A 138 8.71 3.64 -7.45
N GLU A 139 8.55 4.95 -7.61
CA GLU A 139 7.60 5.59 -8.51
C GLU A 139 7.73 5.11 -9.97
N ALA A 140 8.95 4.80 -10.42
CA ALA A 140 9.18 4.29 -11.77
C ALA A 140 8.65 2.86 -11.96
N HIS A 141 8.45 2.13 -10.88
CA HIS A 141 7.94 0.76 -10.89
C HIS A 141 6.42 0.70 -10.67
N ALA A 142 5.70 1.83 -10.72
CA ALA A 142 4.26 1.86 -10.42
C ALA A 142 3.42 0.91 -11.30
N GLY A 143 3.73 0.81 -12.61
CA GLY A 143 3.08 -0.14 -13.53
C GLY A 143 3.34 -1.60 -13.14
N PRO A 144 4.62 -2.04 -13.04
CA PRO A 144 4.98 -3.37 -12.55
C PRO A 144 4.38 -3.72 -11.18
N ILE A 145 4.36 -2.78 -10.24
CA ILE A 145 3.76 -2.97 -8.92
C ILE A 145 2.25 -3.22 -9.05
N ALA A 146 1.53 -2.40 -9.82
CA ALA A 146 0.10 -2.58 -10.05
C ALA A 146 -0.20 -3.94 -10.71
N ALA A 147 0.62 -4.36 -11.67
CA ALA A 147 0.49 -5.67 -12.30
C ALA A 147 0.72 -6.82 -11.30
N ALA A 148 1.72 -6.71 -10.43
CA ALA A 148 1.98 -7.71 -9.40
C ALA A 148 0.84 -7.82 -8.37
N ILE A 149 0.21 -6.71 -7.99
CA ILE A 149 -0.97 -6.72 -7.10
C ILE A 149 -2.11 -7.51 -7.73
N VAL A 150 -2.40 -7.27 -9.02
CA VAL A 150 -3.45 -8.01 -9.74
C VAL A 150 -3.08 -9.49 -9.84
N PHE A 151 -1.84 -9.80 -10.20
CA PHE A 151 -1.34 -11.17 -10.28
C PHE A 151 -1.50 -11.93 -8.96
N GLU A 152 -1.05 -11.34 -7.84
CA GLU A 152 -1.18 -11.96 -6.52
C GLU A 152 -2.65 -12.14 -6.09
N GLY A 153 -3.52 -11.19 -6.46
CA GLY A 153 -4.96 -11.32 -6.24
C GLY A 153 -5.56 -12.54 -6.94
N GLU A 154 -5.20 -12.76 -8.21
CA GLU A 154 -5.64 -13.90 -9.00
C GLU A 154 -5.08 -15.23 -8.48
N VAL A 155 -3.79 -15.28 -8.12
CA VAL A 155 -3.17 -16.47 -7.53
C VAL A 155 -3.87 -16.87 -6.24
N ARG A 156 -4.12 -15.89 -5.35
CA ARG A 156 -4.85 -16.12 -4.10
C ARG A 156 -6.27 -16.60 -4.35
N HIS A 157 -6.94 -16.09 -5.40
CA HIS A 157 -8.29 -16.51 -5.77
C HIS A 157 -8.33 -17.97 -6.20
N ARG A 158 -7.46 -18.38 -7.13
CA ARG A 158 -7.40 -19.76 -7.63
C ARG A 158 -7.15 -20.75 -6.50
N ARG A 159 -6.17 -20.48 -5.64
CA ARG A 159 -5.87 -21.35 -4.49
C ARG A 159 -7.00 -21.40 -3.48
N SER A 160 -7.72 -20.30 -3.27
CA SER A 160 -8.90 -20.30 -2.40
C SER A 160 -10.02 -21.18 -2.97
N ALA A 161 -10.23 -21.15 -4.28
CA ALA A 161 -11.22 -22.00 -4.95
C ALA A 161 -10.84 -23.49 -4.85
N GLU A 162 -9.56 -23.83 -5.06
CA GLU A 162 -9.04 -25.20 -4.89
C GLU A 162 -9.25 -25.71 -3.46
N ARG A 163 -8.88 -24.92 -2.44
CA ARG A 163 -9.07 -25.27 -1.04
C ARG A 163 -10.55 -25.45 -0.69
N LEU A 164 -11.41 -24.54 -1.16
CA LEU A 164 -12.85 -24.64 -0.93
C LEU A 164 -13.43 -25.90 -1.58
N HIS A 165 -13.01 -26.22 -2.80
CA HIS A 165 -13.45 -27.43 -3.50
C HIS A 165 -13.03 -28.69 -2.74
N ALA A 166 -11.76 -28.80 -2.35
CA ALA A 166 -11.25 -29.92 -1.57
C ALA A 166 -12.04 -30.11 -0.27
N TRP A 167 -12.27 -29.02 0.47
CA TRP A 167 -13.07 -29.03 1.69
C TRP A 167 -14.53 -29.48 1.46
N LEU A 168 -15.17 -29.04 0.37
CA LEU A 168 -16.54 -29.46 0.04
C LEU A 168 -16.63 -30.95 -0.30
N VAL A 169 -15.61 -31.50 -0.98
CA VAL A 169 -15.52 -32.93 -1.30
C VAL A 169 -15.37 -33.76 -0.02
N GLU A 170 -14.46 -33.38 0.87
CA GLU A 170 -14.26 -34.04 2.17
C GLU A 170 -15.55 -34.03 3.00
N ARG A 171 -16.18 -32.85 3.12
CA ARG A 171 -17.41 -32.67 3.90
C ARG A 171 -18.60 -33.44 3.34
N ARG A 172 -18.65 -33.66 2.01
CA ARG A 172 -19.66 -34.51 1.38
C ARG A 172 -19.43 -35.98 1.74
N ALA A 173 -18.18 -36.44 1.68
CA ALA A 173 -17.83 -37.82 2.03
C ALA A 173 -18.10 -38.15 3.50
N GLU A 174 -17.92 -37.19 4.41
CA GLU A 174 -18.28 -37.34 5.84
C GLU A 174 -19.79 -37.53 6.04
N ARG A 175 -20.62 -36.77 5.30
CA ARG A 175 -22.08 -36.86 5.39
C ARG A 175 -22.64 -38.14 4.81
N GLU A 176 -22.00 -38.72 3.80
CA GLU A 176 -22.42 -39.99 3.19
C GLU A 176 -22.03 -41.21 4.04
N LYS A 177 -21.13 -41.04 5.03
CA LYS A 177 -20.69 -42.10 5.95
C LYS A 177 -21.45 -42.10 7.30
N ALA A 178 -22.25 -41.07 7.58
CA ALA A 178 -23.04 -40.91 8.81
C ALA A 178 -24.49 -41.34 8.58
#